data_AF-A0A948J7C4-F1
#
_entry.id   AF-A0A948J7C4-F1
#
_cell.length_a   1.000
_cell.length_b   1.000
_cell.length_c   1.000
_cell.angle_alpha   90.00
_cell.angle_beta   90.00
_cell.angle_gamma   90.00
#
_symmetry.space_group_name_H-M   'P 1'
#
loop_
_entity.id
_entity.type
_entity.pdbx_description
1 polymer ?
#
loop_
_entity_poly.entity_id
_entity_poly.type
_entity_poly.pdbx_seq_one_letter_code
_entity_poly.pdbx_strand_id
1 'polypeptide(L)'
;MKISLSPAALGVALSGLFSATLAAAPLPDILDYYPECFSEHTDPAVVSARLKTDDPMAGLSAVPGFRQLLQQLQEQAAASGAETLTIEKIEKSAPVKFQNRYNDGHTATIKISAKLLNYCADNKTLSDSQPPYNSMGQKIIKSTKLISIAAKQLVIQHEAPADLYKDPANYIVSVQQGVAGVLPGKSKTQVMALLGQPSVQIQLNNQQQMWGYGRKLWLTFADTLLWISTDPDLLSNYALNRIDLRDAYDNSSWSIEGKVPLKSQESTVLATLPGQFKKQAGYWVQQQSQLKLALQFESFKNNNSNTTEQLLTGFTLSGADKTAVTTATYSSEPIQNWLEQLKDSPDPGSDLKSLQSQVPVHQLHRGIDGSWLVAGNYLSLQYSHNRLAKLRLGQSMFGQHNTKELHQLIVAAGYPLTKAEFMARYPDAFDSGYEIQLYQEDKTLVAVFNSEAETAVIEELVLTLN
;
A
#
# COMPACT_ATOMS: atom_id res chain seq x y z
N MET A 1 -106.19 -25.88 27.85
CA MET A 1 -107.16 -25.87 26.73
C MET A 1 -106.35 -25.78 25.43
N LYS A 2 -106.72 -26.61 24.45
CA LYS A 2 -106.24 -26.80 23.06
C LYS A 2 -105.34 -25.73 22.38
N ILE A 3 -104.29 -26.21 21.66
CA ILE A 3 -103.94 -26.02 20.19
C ILE A 3 -103.71 -24.55 19.71
N SER A 4 -102.76 -24.08 18.88
CA SER A 4 -101.71 -24.61 17.98
C SER A 4 -100.83 -23.49 17.36
N LEU A 5 -99.58 -23.85 16.98
CA LEU A 5 -98.79 -23.60 15.74
C LEU A 5 -98.45 -22.17 15.20
N SER A 6 -97.12 -21.92 15.18
CA SER A 6 -96.22 -21.49 14.05
C SER A 6 -96.20 -20.02 13.52
N PRO A 7 -95.14 -19.57 12.79
CA PRO A 7 -93.74 -19.37 13.22
C PRO A 7 -93.05 -18.08 12.65
N ALA A 8 -91.73 -17.97 12.90
CA ALA A 8 -90.69 -17.18 12.18
C ALA A 8 -90.52 -15.68 12.49
N ALA A 9 -89.33 -15.28 12.98
CA ALA A 9 -88.21 -14.86 12.12
C ALA A 9 -86.94 -14.55 12.94
N LEU A 10 -85.80 -15.00 12.41
CA LEU A 10 -84.44 -14.78 12.89
C LEU A 10 -83.99 -13.33 12.62
N GLY A 11 -83.25 -12.74 13.56
CA GLY A 11 -82.49 -11.50 13.34
C GLY A 11 -81.39 -11.35 14.38
N VAL A 12 -80.18 -11.87 14.08
CA VAL A 12 -78.98 -11.66 14.88
C VAL A 12 -78.14 -10.59 14.17
N ALA A 13 -77.97 -9.44 14.85
CA ALA A 13 -77.07 -8.38 14.41
C ALA A 13 -75.61 -8.78 14.71
N LEU A 14 -74.79 -8.83 13.66
CA LEU A 14 -73.35 -9.05 13.73
C LEU A 14 -72.65 -7.69 13.61
N SER A 15 -72.04 -7.22 14.69
CA SER A 15 -71.19 -6.02 14.70
C SER A 15 -69.79 -6.38 14.24
N GLY A 16 -69.45 -6.02 12.99
CA GLY A 16 -68.11 -6.18 12.42
C GLY A 16 -67.20 -5.00 12.78
N LEU A 17 -66.16 -5.26 13.59
CA LEU A 17 -65.00 -4.38 13.73
C LEU A 17 -64.08 -4.62 12.53
N PHE A 18 -63.97 -3.63 11.63
CA PHE A 18 -62.95 -3.61 10.58
C PHE A 18 -61.62 -3.17 11.21
N SER A 19 -60.66 -4.09 11.32
CA SER A 19 -59.24 -3.75 11.47
C SER A 19 -58.68 -3.42 10.09
N ALA A 20 -58.49 -2.13 9.80
CA ALA A 20 -57.70 -1.69 8.65
C ALA A 20 -56.22 -1.96 8.95
N THR A 21 -55.63 -2.91 8.25
CA THR A 21 -54.16 -3.04 8.15
C THR A 21 -53.65 -1.87 7.33
N LEU A 22 -53.06 -0.85 7.98
CA LEU A 22 -52.26 0.16 7.29
C LEU A 22 -51.02 -0.54 6.70
N ALA A 23 -51.02 -0.73 5.38
CA ALA A 23 -49.81 -1.10 4.66
C ALA A 23 -48.80 0.06 4.82
N ALA A 24 -47.58 -0.25 5.24
CA ALA A 24 -46.50 0.73 5.29
C ALA A 24 -46.31 1.32 3.89
N ALA A 25 -46.25 2.66 3.80
CA ALA A 25 -45.98 3.33 2.53
C ALA A 25 -44.64 2.84 1.96
N PRO A 26 -44.55 2.59 0.64
CA PRO A 26 -43.30 2.17 0.03
C PRO A 26 -42.22 3.23 0.24
N LEU A 27 -40.99 2.79 0.51
CA LEU A 27 -39.84 3.69 0.66
C LEU A 27 -39.51 4.37 -0.69
N PRO A 28 -39.09 5.64 -0.68
CA PRO A 28 -38.67 6.36 -1.89
C PRO A 28 -37.56 5.63 -2.66
N ASP A 29 -37.70 5.55 -3.97
CA ASP A 29 -36.71 4.91 -4.84
C ASP A 29 -35.44 5.76 -4.96
N ILE A 30 -34.28 5.09 -5.05
CA ILE A 30 -33.01 5.71 -5.43
C ILE A 30 -32.89 5.63 -6.96
N LEU A 31 -32.78 6.75 -7.64
CA LEU A 31 -32.79 6.78 -9.10
C LEU A 31 -31.39 6.70 -9.71
N ASP A 32 -31.31 6.00 -10.85
CA ASP A 32 -30.13 5.98 -11.73
C ASP A 32 -30.08 7.18 -12.68
N TYR A 33 -31.18 7.94 -12.78
CA TYR A 33 -31.36 9.08 -13.67
C TYR A 33 -32.22 10.15 -12.98
N TYR A 34 -31.91 11.42 -13.18
CA TYR A 34 -32.74 12.52 -12.67
C TYR A 34 -34.10 12.55 -13.37
N PRO A 35 -35.19 12.93 -12.69
CA PRO A 35 -36.46 13.24 -13.36
C PRO A 35 -36.29 14.36 -14.38
N GLU A 36 -37.09 14.36 -15.45
CA GLU A 36 -37.13 15.49 -16.41
C GLU A 36 -37.60 16.79 -15.74
N CYS A 37 -38.46 16.67 -14.73
CA CYS A 37 -38.99 17.78 -13.95
C CYS A 37 -39.09 17.37 -12.48
N PHE A 38 -38.45 18.14 -11.59
CA PHE A 38 -38.51 17.90 -10.15
C PHE A 38 -38.34 19.19 -9.35
N SER A 39 -38.75 19.12 -8.08
CA SER A 39 -38.39 20.10 -7.05
C SER A 39 -37.45 19.46 -6.04
N GLU A 40 -36.44 20.21 -5.61
CA GLU A 40 -35.45 19.76 -4.63
C GLU A 40 -35.89 20.17 -3.22
N HIS A 41 -35.71 19.27 -2.25
CA HIS A 41 -35.73 19.70 -0.85
C HIS A 41 -34.47 20.50 -0.54
N THR A 42 -34.58 21.45 0.39
CA THR A 42 -33.48 22.36 0.75
C THR A 42 -32.35 21.64 1.50
N ASP A 43 -32.67 20.56 2.22
CA ASP A 43 -31.71 19.79 3.00
C ASP A 43 -31.45 18.41 2.36
N PRO A 44 -30.18 18.04 2.13
CA PRO A 44 -29.83 16.70 1.65
C PRO A 44 -30.00 15.66 2.76
N ALA A 45 -30.28 14.41 2.37
CA ALA A 45 -30.22 13.27 3.29
C ALA A 45 -28.78 12.80 3.44
N VAL A 46 -28.33 12.58 4.68
CA VAL A 46 -26.96 12.17 4.98
C VAL A 46 -26.98 11.04 6.00
N VAL A 47 -26.41 9.89 5.62
CA VAL A 47 -26.24 8.73 6.50
C VAL A 47 -24.77 8.34 6.60
N SER A 48 -24.35 7.81 7.74
CA SER A 48 -22.99 7.35 7.96
C SER A 48 -22.96 6.08 8.79
N ALA A 49 -22.15 5.10 8.38
CA ALA A 49 -21.94 3.87 9.13
C ALA A 49 -20.50 3.35 9.00
N ARG A 50 -20.05 2.65 10.03
CA ARG A 50 -18.78 1.92 10.02
C ARG A 50 -19.04 0.47 9.62
N LEU A 51 -18.57 0.08 8.43
CA LEU A 51 -18.78 -1.23 7.85
C LEU A 51 -17.51 -2.06 7.88
N LYS A 52 -17.62 -3.37 8.13
CA LYS A 52 -16.51 -4.31 7.95
C LYS A 52 -16.34 -4.61 6.46
N THR A 53 -15.10 -4.61 5.99
CA THR A 53 -14.76 -4.91 4.59
C THR A 53 -13.53 -5.78 4.57
N ASP A 54 -13.52 -6.88 3.82
CA ASP A 54 -12.31 -7.70 3.69
C ASP A 54 -11.32 -7.11 2.67
N ASP A 55 -11.82 -6.20 1.84
CA ASP A 55 -11.05 -5.46 0.84
C ASP A 55 -11.46 -3.98 0.83
N PRO A 56 -10.56 -3.03 1.14
CA PRO A 56 -10.84 -1.60 1.04
C PRO A 56 -11.08 -1.13 -0.40
N MET A 57 -10.78 -1.93 -1.43
CA MET A 57 -11.01 -1.64 -2.85
C MET A 57 -12.25 -2.34 -3.42
N ALA A 58 -12.94 -3.19 -2.66
CA ALA A 58 -14.18 -3.82 -3.13
C ALA A 58 -15.25 -2.76 -3.43
N GLY A 59 -15.98 -2.98 -4.53
CA GLY A 59 -17.15 -2.19 -4.88
C GLY A 59 -18.16 -2.17 -3.73
N LEU A 60 -18.70 -1.00 -3.40
CA LEU A 60 -19.54 -0.79 -2.21
C LEU A 60 -20.74 -1.73 -2.11
N SER A 61 -21.33 -2.08 -3.25
CA SER A 61 -22.41 -3.08 -3.36
C SER A 61 -22.06 -4.47 -2.80
N ALA A 62 -20.78 -4.83 -2.74
CA ALA A 62 -20.29 -6.09 -2.18
C ALA A 62 -19.95 -6.01 -0.68
N VAL A 63 -19.96 -4.82 -0.08
CA VAL A 63 -19.63 -4.61 1.34
C VAL A 63 -20.82 -5.03 2.23
N PRO A 64 -20.64 -5.96 3.17
CA PRO A 64 -21.69 -6.35 4.11
C PRO A 64 -22.21 -5.13 4.89
N GLY A 65 -23.54 -4.92 4.88
CA GLY A 65 -24.20 -3.80 5.55
C GLY A 65 -24.39 -2.54 4.70
N PHE A 66 -23.80 -2.46 3.49
CA PHE A 66 -24.00 -1.28 2.63
C PHE A 66 -25.44 -1.12 2.16
N ARG A 67 -26.14 -2.22 1.85
CA ARG A 67 -27.57 -2.20 1.52
C ARG A 67 -28.44 -1.64 2.65
N GLN A 68 -28.07 -1.92 3.90
CA GLN A 68 -28.77 -1.37 5.06
C GLN A 68 -28.57 0.14 5.17
N LEU A 69 -27.39 0.64 4.80
CA LEU A 69 -27.10 2.07 4.75
C LEU A 69 -27.92 2.79 3.66
N LEU A 70 -28.09 2.16 2.49
CA LEU A 70 -29.00 2.68 1.45
C LEU A 70 -30.46 2.69 1.92
N GLN A 71 -30.90 1.65 2.63
CA GLN A 71 -32.25 1.61 3.20
C GLN A 71 -32.45 2.74 4.23
N GLN A 72 -31.50 3.00 5.12
CA GLN A 72 -31.56 4.13 6.06
C GLN A 72 -31.67 5.48 5.33
N LEU A 73 -31.00 5.61 4.18
CA LEU A 73 -31.09 6.81 3.36
C LEU A 73 -32.49 6.98 2.76
N GLN A 74 -33.12 5.90 2.30
CA GLN A 74 -34.51 5.90 1.83
C GLN A 74 -35.51 6.19 2.96
N GLU A 75 -35.28 5.66 4.16
CA GLU A 75 -36.08 5.95 5.36
C GLU A 75 -36.00 7.44 5.73
N GLN A 76 -34.81 8.05 5.65
CA GLN A 76 -34.63 9.48 5.87
C GLN A 76 -35.31 10.32 4.79
N ALA A 77 -35.27 9.89 3.52
CA ALA A 77 -35.99 10.52 2.43
C ALA A 77 -37.51 10.47 2.66
N ALA A 78 -38.05 9.32 3.08
CA ALA A 78 -39.46 9.14 3.38
C ALA A 78 -39.92 10.07 4.53
N ALA A 79 -39.10 10.17 5.58
CA ALA A 79 -39.38 11.03 6.73
C ALA A 79 -39.40 12.52 6.35
N SER A 80 -38.60 12.91 5.35
CA SER A 80 -38.59 14.27 4.79
C SER A 80 -39.72 14.53 3.78
N GLY A 81 -40.55 13.53 3.49
CA GLY A 81 -41.66 13.63 2.53
C GLY A 81 -41.22 13.65 1.07
N ALA A 82 -40.01 13.18 0.76
CA ALA A 82 -39.52 13.07 -0.61
C ALA A 82 -40.16 11.88 -1.33
N GLU A 83 -40.51 12.03 -2.61
CA GLU A 83 -41.00 10.93 -3.44
C GLU A 83 -39.86 10.04 -3.96
N THR A 84 -38.66 10.61 -4.13
CA THR A 84 -37.49 9.90 -4.66
C THR A 84 -36.17 10.58 -4.27
N LEU A 85 -35.02 9.94 -4.53
CA LEU A 85 -33.70 10.48 -4.21
C LEU A 85 -32.61 10.06 -5.21
N THR A 86 -31.53 10.84 -5.29
CA THR A 86 -30.30 10.54 -6.04
C THR A 86 -29.08 10.62 -5.13
N ILE A 87 -28.09 9.75 -5.34
CA ILE A 87 -26.85 9.77 -4.55
C ILE A 87 -25.86 10.74 -5.18
N GLU A 88 -25.50 11.80 -4.46
CA GLU A 88 -24.59 12.84 -4.94
C GLU A 88 -23.15 12.57 -4.55
N LYS A 89 -22.94 12.03 -3.35
CA LYS A 89 -21.60 11.84 -2.80
C LYS A 89 -21.55 10.58 -1.94
N ILE A 90 -20.51 9.78 -2.12
CA ILE A 90 -20.11 8.75 -1.17
C ILE A 90 -18.67 9.02 -0.74
N GLU A 91 -18.48 9.24 0.55
CA GLU A 91 -17.17 9.38 1.19
C GLU A 91 -16.85 8.04 1.88
N LYS A 92 -15.70 7.46 1.54
CA LYS A 92 -15.18 6.25 2.19
C LYS A 92 -13.88 6.62 2.89
N SER A 93 -13.85 6.52 4.21
CA SER A 93 -12.63 6.65 4.99
C SER A 93 -12.30 5.31 5.64
N ALA A 94 -11.12 4.78 5.33
CA ALA A 94 -10.56 3.67 6.08
C ALA A 94 -9.62 4.24 7.15
N PRO A 95 -9.66 3.75 8.41
CA PRO A 95 -8.66 4.11 9.38
C PRO A 95 -7.30 3.68 8.82
N VAL A 96 -6.39 4.64 8.65
CA VAL A 96 -5.03 4.35 8.23
C VAL A 96 -4.44 3.41 9.26
N LYS A 97 -4.01 2.21 8.81
CA LYS A 97 -3.23 1.30 9.64
C LYS A 97 -1.84 1.88 9.85
N PHE A 98 -1.73 2.90 10.70
CA PHE A 98 -0.53 3.10 11.48
C PHE A 98 -0.74 2.36 12.80
N GLN A 99 0.15 1.41 13.07
CA GLN A 99 0.29 0.59 14.28
C GLN A 99 -0.30 -0.83 14.21
N ASN A 100 0.65 -1.77 14.21
CA ASN A 100 0.54 -3.15 14.65
C ASN A 100 -0.65 -3.44 15.57
N ARG A 101 -1.72 -4.01 15.03
CA ARG A 101 -2.54 -4.99 15.74
C ARG A 101 -2.98 -6.10 14.80
N TYR A 102 -2.55 -7.31 15.17
CA TYR A 102 -3.10 -8.57 14.73
C TYR A 102 -4.64 -8.56 14.91
N ASN A 103 -5.36 -9.03 13.88
CA ASN A 103 -6.69 -9.65 13.94
C ASN A 103 -7.99 -8.85 14.15
N ASP A 104 -8.03 -7.52 14.10
CA ASP A 104 -9.33 -6.83 14.02
C ASP A 104 -9.66 -6.46 12.57
N GLY A 105 -10.77 -7.02 12.06
CA GLY A 105 -11.20 -6.93 10.67
C GLY A 105 -11.18 -5.50 10.14
N HIS A 106 -10.80 -5.34 8.87
CA HIS A 106 -10.71 -4.03 8.26
C HIS A 106 -12.11 -3.39 8.26
N THR A 107 -12.22 -2.17 8.81
CA THR A 107 -13.47 -1.41 8.82
C THR A 107 -13.30 -0.15 8.00
N ALA A 108 -14.27 0.23 7.18
CA ALA A 108 -14.35 1.54 6.55
C ALA A 108 -15.55 2.30 7.10
N THR A 109 -15.39 3.59 7.40
CA THR A 109 -16.52 4.49 7.62
C THR A 109 -17.00 4.95 6.25
N ILE A 110 -18.29 4.78 6.00
CA ILE A 110 -18.94 5.18 4.76
C ILE A 110 -19.98 6.22 5.09
N LYS A 111 -19.88 7.39 4.45
CA LYS A 111 -20.85 8.47 4.56
C LYS A 111 -21.45 8.74 3.18
N ILE A 112 -22.78 8.70 3.09
CA ILE A 112 -23.53 8.89 1.86
C ILE A 112 -24.36 10.16 2.00
N SER A 113 -24.28 11.01 0.98
CA SER A 113 -25.14 12.19 0.83
C SER A 113 -26.02 12.02 -0.40
N ALA A 114 -27.33 12.20 -0.24
CA ALA A 114 -28.30 12.17 -1.33
C ALA A 114 -29.09 13.46 -1.42
N LYS A 115 -29.48 13.78 -2.65
CA LYS A 115 -30.45 14.82 -2.97
C LYS A 115 -31.85 14.23 -2.93
N LEU A 116 -32.78 14.94 -2.29
CA LEU A 116 -34.17 14.53 -2.11
C LEU A 116 -35.07 15.28 -3.10
N LEU A 117 -35.95 14.55 -3.79
CA LEU A 117 -36.67 15.03 -4.96
C LEU A 117 -38.16 14.71 -4.88
N ASN A 118 -38.99 15.65 -5.34
CA ASN A 118 -40.40 15.41 -5.66
C ASN A 118 -40.64 15.61 -7.15
N TYR A 119 -41.43 14.74 -7.76
CA TYR A 119 -41.83 14.88 -9.14
C TYR A 119 -42.73 16.11 -9.31
N CYS A 120 -42.71 16.69 -10.51
CA CYS A 120 -43.73 17.64 -10.89
C CYS A 120 -45.08 16.91 -11.03
N ALA A 121 -46.18 17.57 -10.67
CA ALA A 121 -47.52 16.95 -10.58
C ALA A 121 -47.93 16.15 -11.84
N ASP A 122 -47.53 16.62 -13.02
CA ASP A 122 -47.92 16.06 -14.32
C ASP A 122 -46.78 15.33 -15.06
N ASN A 123 -45.58 15.24 -14.47
CA ASN A 123 -44.42 14.63 -15.13
C ASN A 123 -43.59 13.79 -14.15
N LYS A 124 -43.59 12.47 -14.40
CA LYS A 124 -42.76 11.47 -13.69
C LYS A 124 -41.71 10.79 -14.59
N THR A 125 -41.47 11.31 -15.79
CA THR A 125 -40.48 10.76 -16.72
C THR A 125 -39.06 11.05 -16.24
N LEU A 126 -38.15 10.11 -16.49
CA LEU A 126 -36.73 10.26 -16.20
C LEU A 126 -36.03 10.88 -17.40
N SER A 127 -35.06 11.75 -17.13
CA SER A 127 -34.19 12.38 -18.13
C SER A 127 -33.01 11.48 -18.49
N ASP A 128 -32.25 11.87 -19.51
CA ASP A 128 -30.96 11.25 -19.84
C ASP A 128 -29.82 11.69 -18.88
N SER A 129 -30.11 12.58 -17.92
CA SER A 129 -29.11 13.07 -16.97
C SER A 129 -28.92 12.07 -15.83
N GLN A 130 -27.70 11.54 -15.71
CA GLN A 130 -27.32 10.62 -14.63
C GLN A 130 -26.68 11.36 -13.44
N PRO A 131 -27.04 11.02 -12.19
CA PRO A 131 -26.31 11.44 -11.00
C PRO A 131 -24.91 10.80 -10.95
N PRO A 132 -24.01 11.28 -10.06
CA PRO A 132 -22.66 10.74 -9.95
C PRO A 132 -22.59 9.27 -9.51
N TYR A 133 -23.64 8.74 -8.86
CA TYR A 133 -23.75 7.35 -8.41
C TYR A 133 -25.11 6.76 -8.74
N ASN A 134 -25.14 5.47 -9.10
CA ASN A 134 -26.38 4.74 -9.35
C ASN A 134 -27.06 4.27 -8.04
N SER A 135 -28.25 3.69 -8.17
CA SER A 135 -29.09 3.11 -7.11
C SER A 135 -28.39 2.03 -6.28
N MET A 136 -27.34 1.40 -6.82
CA MET A 136 -26.50 0.42 -6.13
C MET A 136 -25.31 1.06 -5.41
N GLY A 137 -25.18 2.39 -5.43
CA GLY A 137 -24.05 3.13 -4.87
C GLY A 137 -22.75 2.98 -5.68
N GLN A 138 -22.84 2.63 -6.96
CA GLN A 138 -21.68 2.55 -7.86
C GLN A 138 -21.49 3.90 -8.57
N LYS A 139 -20.24 4.40 -8.60
CA LYS A 139 -19.92 5.66 -9.29
C LYS A 139 -20.13 5.49 -10.79
N ILE A 140 -20.90 6.38 -11.40
CA ILE A 140 -21.14 6.40 -12.84
C ILE A 140 -19.98 7.17 -13.49
N ILE A 141 -19.19 6.48 -14.32
CA ILE A 141 -18.09 7.09 -15.08
C ILE A 141 -18.58 7.33 -16.50
N LYS A 142 -18.71 8.60 -16.91
CA LYS A 142 -19.04 8.96 -18.30
C LYS A 142 -17.77 8.90 -19.14
N SER A 143 -17.65 7.87 -19.96
CA SER A 143 -16.59 7.75 -20.98
C SER A 143 -17.19 7.80 -22.36
N THR A 144 -16.59 8.56 -23.28
CA THR A 144 -16.98 8.67 -24.69
C THR A 144 -16.42 7.52 -25.55
N LYS A 145 -15.69 6.57 -24.96
CA LYS A 145 -15.22 5.35 -25.62
C LYS A 145 -15.58 4.12 -24.79
N LEU A 146 -15.88 3.02 -25.47
CA LEU A 146 -16.04 1.69 -24.88
C LEU A 146 -14.80 1.33 -24.04
N ILE A 147 -14.90 1.45 -22.72
CA ILE A 147 -13.90 0.90 -21.81
C ILE A 147 -14.18 -0.60 -21.71
N SER A 148 -13.52 -1.38 -22.56
CA SER A 148 -13.48 -2.83 -22.42
C SER A 148 -12.59 -3.18 -21.23
N ILE A 149 -13.18 -3.26 -20.03
CA ILE A 149 -12.53 -3.89 -18.89
C ILE A 149 -12.62 -5.40 -19.10
N ALA A 150 -11.74 -5.94 -19.94
CA ALA A 150 -11.57 -7.38 -20.02
C ALA A 150 -10.91 -7.80 -18.70
N ALA A 151 -11.72 -8.23 -17.72
CA ALA A 151 -11.24 -9.01 -16.59
C ALA A 151 -10.73 -10.36 -17.10
N LYS A 152 -9.58 -10.35 -17.78
CA LYS A 152 -8.80 -11.56 -17.96
C LYS A 152 -8.25 -11.87 -16.58
N GLN A 153 -8.75 -12.96 -15.98
CA GLN A 153 -7.97 -13.72 -15.03
C GLN A 153 -6.62 -14.03 -15.72
N LEU A 154 -5.62 -13.21 -15.42
CA LEU A 154 -4.24 -13.50 -15.76
C LEU A 154 -3.83 -14.65 -14.84
N VAL A 155 -4.03 -15.88 -15.32
CA VAL A 155 -3.20 -16.98 -14.86
C VAL A 155 -1.82 -16.68 -15.40
N ILE A 156 -1.01 -15.97 -14.61
CA ILE A 156 0.40 -15.75 -14.90
C ILE A 156 1.09 -17.10 -14.70
N GLN A 157 1.08 -17.96 -15.71
CA GLN A 157 2.11 -18.99 -15.84
C GLN A 157 3.36 -18.27 -16.34
N HIS A 158 4.13 -17.71 -15.41
CA HIS A 158 5.50 -17.34 -15.70
C HIS A 158 6.34 -18.58 -15.41
N GLU A 159 7.05 -19.07 -16.43
CA GLU A 159 8.28 -19.83 -16.17
C GLU A 159 9.20 -18.87 -15.43
N ALA A 160 9.26 -19.01 -14.10
CA ALA A 160 10.21 -18.28 -13.28
C ALA A 160 11.60 -18.51 -13.91
N PRO A 161 12.37 -17.45 -14.24
CA PRO A 161 13.74 -17.63 -14.67
C PRO A 161 14.44 -18.52 -13.65
N ALA A 162 14.90 -19.68 -14.11
CA ALA A 162 15.64 -20.61 -13.28
C ALA A 162 16.82 -19.84 -12.65
N ASP A 163 17.01 -20.02 -11.34
CA ASP A 163 18.11 -19.46 -10.53
C ASP A 163 18.06 -17.97 -10.16
N LEU A 164 16.88 -17.34 -10.05
CA LEU A 164 16.82 -15.99 -9.48
C LEU A 164 17.42 -15.94 -8.07
N TYR A 165 17.10 -16.88 -7.19
CA TYR A 165 17.54 -16.88 -5.78
C TYR A 165 17.96 -18.26 -5.31
N LYS A 166 18.96 -18.32 -4.41
CA LYS A 166 19.34 -19.57 -3.75
C LYS A 166 19.19 -19.41 -2.24
N ASP A 167 18.43 -20.31 -1.66
CA ASP A 167 18.31 -20.40 -0.22
C ASP A 167 19.52 -21.15 0.34
N PRO A 168 20.17 -20.61 1.39
CA PRO A 168 21.28 -21.29 1.99
C PRO A 168 20.81 -22.55 2.74
N ALA A 169 21.50 -23.66 2.54
CA ALA A 169 21.17 -24.94 3.19
C ALA A 169 21.19 -24.84 4.73
N ASN A 170 22.01 -23.94 5.28
CA ASN A 170 21.97 -23.52 6.67
C ASN A 170 22.38 -22.04 6.76
N TYR A 171 21.89 -21.36 7.80
CA TYR A 171 22.24 -19.96 8.08
C TYR A 171 23.16 -19.87 9.30
N ILE A 172 24.33 -20.50 9.16
CA ILE A 172 25.40 -20.42 10.16
C ILE A 172 26.20 -19.15 9.94
N VAL A 173 26.60 -18.50 11.05
CA VAL A 173 27.48 -17.34 11.09
C VAL A 173 28.70 -17.71 11.92
N SER A 174 29.88 -17.74 11.29
CA SER A 174 31.15 -17.98 11.95
C SER A 174 32.30 -17.32 11.19
N VAL A 175 33.44 -17.14 11.86
CA VAL A 175 34.65 -16.63 11.18
C VAL A 175 35.26 -17.66 10.23
N GLN A 176 34.99 -18.97 10.41
CA GLN A 176 35.56 -20.04 9.58
C GLN A 176 34.67 -20.42 8.39
N GLN A 177 33.35 -20.55 8.59
CA GLN A 177 32.40 -20.92 7.54
C GLN A 177 31.77 -19.72 6.85
N GLY A 178 31.90 -18.53 7.46
CA GLY A 178 31.28 -17.31 6.98
C GLY A 178 29.80 -17.25 7.31
N VAL A 179 29.08 -16.45 6.53
CA VAL A 179 27.63 -16.29 6.62
C VAL A 179 27.01 -17.05 5.46
N ALA A 180 26.31 -18.14 5.74
CA ALA A 180 25.74 -19.00 4.70
C ALA A 180 26.80 -19.45 3.64
N GLY A 181 28.02 -19.75 4.10
CA GLY A 181 29.14 -20.13 3.22
C GLY A 181 29.86 -18.96 2.53
N VAL A 182 29.41 -17.72 2.73
CA VAL A 182 30.01 -16.51 2.17
C VAL A 182 31.00 -15.88 3.17
N LEU A 183 32.22 -15.64 2.71
CA LEU A 183 33.30 -15.03 3.48
C LEU A 183 33.76 -13.72 2.81
N PRO A 184 34.18 -12.71 3.60
CA PRO A 184 34.91 -11.57 3.06
C PRO A 184 36.10 -11.99 2.19
N GLY A 185 36.39 -11.21 1.15
CA GLY A 185 37.38 -11.49 0.11
C GLY A 185 36.85 -12.23 -1.12
N LYS A 186 35.63 -12.80 -1.07
CA LYS A 186 34.99 -13.41 -2.26
C LYS A 186 34.64 -12.35 -3.32
N SER A 187 34.74 -12.73 -4.59
CA SER A 187 34.28 -11.89 -5.70
C SER A 187 32.75 -11.90 -5.81
N LYS A 188 32.19 -10.88 -6.48
CA LYS A 188 30.75 -10.79 -6.77
C LYS A 188 30.19 -12.06 -7.42
N THR A 189 30.90 -12.63 -8.40
CA THR A 189 30.52 -13.88 -9.07
C THR A 189 30.47 -15.07 -8.12
N GLN A 190 31.45 -15.19 -7.22
CA GLN A 190 31.48 -16.27 -6.23
C GLN A 190 30.33 -16.15 -5.22
N VAL A 191 29.97 -14.93 -4.83
CA VAL A 191 28.82 -14.69 -3.94
C VAL A 191 27.51 -15.04 -4.64
N MET A 192 27.30 -14.58 -5.88
CA MET A 192 26.09 -14.92 -6.65
C MET A 192 25.96 -16.43 -6.90
N ALA A 193 27.06 -17.15 -7.08
CA ALA A 193 27.01 -18.61 -7.22
C ALA A 193 26.43 -19.31 -5.98
N LEU A 194 26.66 -18.73 -4.78
CA LEU A 194 26.22 -19.25 -3.49
C LEU A 194 24.80 -18.78 -3.12
N LEU A 195 24.51 -17.48 -3.24
CA LEU A 195 23.27 -16.87 -2.74
C LEU A 195 22.23 -16.53 -3.84
N GLY A 196 22.60 -16.67 -5.12
CA GLY A 196 21.78 -16.21 -6.25
C GLY A 196 21.83 -14.69 -6.43
N GLN A 197 20.81 -14.11 -7.05
CA GLN A 197 20.71 -12.66 -7.27
C GLN A 197 20.29 -11.92 -5.99
N PRO A 198 20.93 -10.77 -5.68
CA PRO A 198 20.52 -9.95 -4.57
C PRO A 198 19.12 -9.32 -4.82
N SER A 199 18.37 -9.12 -3.75
CA SER A 199 17.12 -8.36 -3.76
C SER A 199 17.35 -6.90 -4.09
N VAL A 200 18.48 -6.33 -3.67
CA VAL A 200 18.81 -4.92 -3.88
C VAL A 200 20.27 -4.78 -4.24
N GLN A 201 20.59 -3.85 -5.15
CA GLN A 201 21.93 -3.41 -5.46
C GLN A 201 22.01 -1.89 -5.41
N ILE A 202 22.83 -1.37 -4.51
CA ILE A 202 22.99 0.07 -4.24
C ILE A 202 24.41 0.46 -4.60
N GLN A 203 24.56 1.53 -5.36
CA GLN A 203 25.84 2.11 -5.68
C GLN A 203 26.22 3.06 -4.54
N LEU A 204 27.38 2.83 -3.95
CA LEU A 204 27.92 3.64 -2.87
C LEU A 204 28.98 4.61 -3.41
N ASN A 205 29.41 5.52 -2.55
CA ASN A 205 30.61 6.30 -2.78
C ASN A 205 31.86 5.42 -2.94
N ASN A 206 32.91 5.99 -3.53
CA ASN A 206 34.20 5.33 -3.74
C ASN A 206 34.11 4.05 -4.59
N GLN A 207 33.18 4.01 -5.56
CA GLN A 207 32.98 2.86 -6.47
C GLN A 207 32.62 1.55 -5.75
N GLN A 208 32.16 1.64 -4.50
CA GLN A 208 31.68 0.50 -3.75
C GLN A 208 30.23 0.18 -4.09
N GLN A 209 29.79 -1.03 -3.76
CA GLN A 209 28.43 -1.48 -4.01
C GLN A 209 27.91 -2.25 -2.81
N MET A 210 26.68 -1.96 -2.39
CA MET A 210 25.98 -2.71 -1.35
C MET A 210 24.90 -3.60 -1.95
N TRP A 211 24.87 -4.86 -1.56
CA TRP A 211 23.88 -5.85 -1.97
C TRP A 211 23.03 -6.27 -0.78
N GLY A 212 21.71 -6.23 -0.95
CA GLY A 212 20.74 -6.73 0.02
C GLY A 212 20.18 -8.08 -0.41
N TYR A 213 20.12 -9.05 0.50
CA TYR A 213 19.40 -10.31 0.36
C TYR A 213 18.26 -10.31 1.38
N GLY A 214 17.02 -10.18 0.88
CA GLY A 214 15.88 -9.80 1.72
C GLY A 214 16.09 -8.40 2.31
N ARG A 215 15.55 -8.19 3.52
CA ARG A 215 15.62 -6.94 4.28
C ARG A 215 16.70 -6.97 5.37
N LYS A 216 17.29 -8.13 5.65
CA LYS A 216 18.14 -8.35 6.83
C LYS A 216 19.57 -8.77 6.55
N LEU A 217 19.98 -9.09 5.33
CA LEU A 217 21.36 -9.48 5.04
C LEU A 217 21.98 -8.54 4.01
N TRP A 218 23.01 -7.81 4.43
CA TRP A 218 23.64 -6.74 3.67
C TRP A 218 25.12 -7.02 3.46
N LEU A 219 25.55 -7.00 2.20
CA LEU A 219 26.92 -7.29 1.78
C LEU A 219 27.51 -6.06 1.09
N THR A 220 28.67 -5.58 1.53
CA THR A 220 29.34 -4.43 0.89
C THR A 220 30.60 -4.86 0.17
N PHE A 221 30.75 -4.40 -1.07
CA PHE A 221 31.84 -4.72 -1.98
C PHE A 221 32.62 -3.47 -2.37
N ALA A 222 33.94 -3.60 -2.48
CA ALA A 222 34.70 -2.84 -3.46
C ALA A 222 34.80 -3.72 -4.73
N ASP A 223 35.97 -4.28 -5.02
CA ASP A 223 36.12 -5.36 -6.01
C ASP A 223 35.73 -6.72 -5.45
N THR A 224 36.03 -6.94 -4.17
CA THR A 224 35.69 -8.13 -3.39
C THR A 224 34.84 -7.75 -2.19
N LEU A 225 34.21 -8.76 -1.58
CA LEU A 225 33.36 -8.61 -0.42
C LEU A 225 34.16 -8.10 0.78
N LEU A 226 33.81 -6.94 1.32
CA LEU A 226 34.48 -6.32 2.46
C LEU A 226 33.87 -6.79 3.79
N TRP A 227 32.54 -6.73 3.89
CA TRP A 227 31.80 -7.16 5.07
C TRP A 227 30.37 -7.57 4.76
N ILE A 228 29.81 -8.32 5.70
CA ILE A 228 28.45 -8.84 5.74
C ILE A 228 27.84 -8.36 7.05
N SER A 229 26.66 -7.76 7.03
CA SER A 229 26.01 -7.20 8.21
C SER A 229 24.51 -7.46 8.17
N THR A 230 23.89 -7.52 9.35
CA THR A 230 22.43 -7.51 9.47
C THR A 230 21.83 -6.10 9.52
N ASP A 231 22.68 -5.08 9.65
CA ASP A 231 22.27 -3.69 9.68
C ASP A 231 22.40 -3.06 8.28
N PRO A 232 21.31 -2.56 7.67
CA PRO A 232 21.38 -1.84 6.41
C PRO A 232 22.12 -0.51 6.48
N ASP A 233 22.24 0.12 7.66
CA ASP A 233 22.80 1.46 7.99
C ASP A 233 22.31 2.68 7.14
N LEU A 234 21.84 2.46 5.92
CA LEU A 234 21.72 3.44 4.84
C LEU A 234 20.26 3.66 4.40
N LEU A 235 19.49 2.57 4.36
CA LEU A 235 18.12 2.58 3.85
C LEU A 235 17.12 3.13 4.85
N SER A 236 16.13 3.87 4.34
CA SER A 236 14.97 4.25 5.13
C SER A 236 14.06 3.04 5.39
N ASN A 237 13.22 3.12 6.43
CA ASN A 237 12.17 2.13 6.66
C ASN A 237 11.21 2.02 5.46
N TYR A 238 10.97 3.15 4.78
CA TYR A 238 10.20 3.16 3.54
C TYR A 238 10.85 2.27 2.48
N ALA A 239 12.16 2.42 2.23
CA ALA A 239 12.89 1.59 1.29
C ALA A 239 12.89 0.11 1.67
N LEU A 240 13.14 -0.22 2.94
CA LEU A 240 13.13 -1.60 3.44
C LEU A 240 11.78 -2.28 3.18
N ASN A 241 10.68 -1.55 3.34
CA ASN A 241 9.33 -2.05 3.07
C ASN A 241 9.03 -2.26 1.58
N ARG A 242 9.83 -1.70 0.67
CA ARG A 242 9.74 -1.93 -0.78
C ARG A 242 10.51 -3.16 -1.25
N ILE A 243 11.38 -3.72 -0.42
CA ILE A 243 12.09 -4.95 -0.71
C ILE A 243 11.17 -6.11 -0.36
N ASP A 244 11.02 -7.09 -1.24
CA ASP A 244 10.18 -8.24 -0.94
C ASP A 244 10.78 -9.08 0.21
N LEU A 245 9.91 -9.59 1.07
CA LEU A 245 10.33 -10.51 2.12
C LEU A 245 10.85 -11.80 1.50
N ARG A 246 11.95 -12.31 2.06
CA ARG A 246 12.51 -13.61 1.72
C ARG A 246 12.66 -14.43 2.98
N ASP A 247 11.90 -15.49 3.11
CA ASP A 247 11.89 -16.30 4.34
C ASP A 247 13.28 -16.83 4.71
N ALA A 248 14.08 -17.22 3.72
CA ALA A 248 15.46 -17.69 3.88
C ALA A 248 16.42 -16.66 4.50
N TYR A 249 16.07 -15.37 4.47
CA TYR A 249 16.92 -14.29 5.01
C TYR A 249 16.21 -13.48 6.11
N ASP A 250 14.92 -13.21 5.95
CA ASP A 250 14.13 -12.33 6.80
C ASP A 250 13.47 -13.06 7.97
N ASN A 251 13.05 -14.31 7.76
CA ASN A 251 12.41 -15.14 8.78
C ASN A 251 13.32 -16.28 9.26
N SER A 252 14.54 -16.38 8.73
CA SER A 252 15.48 -17.43 9.09
C SER A 252 16.18 -17.16 10.42
N SER A 253 16.19 -18.18 11.26
CA SER A 253 16.86 -18.19 12.57
C SER A 253 18.33 -18.53 12.39
N TRP A 254 19.11 -17.56 11.93
CA TRP A 254 20.56 -17.72 11.87
C TRP A 254 21.14 -18.00 13.26
N SER A 255 22.29 -18.64 13.30
CA SER A 255 22.97 -18.99 14.55
C SER A 255 24.47 -18.76 14.48
N ILE A 256 25.04 -18.31 15.59
CA ILE A 256 26.49 -18.15 15.75
C ILE A 256 27.09 -19.54 16.02
N GLU A 257 28.08 -19.92 15.20
CA GLU A 257 28.79 -21.22 15.27
C GLU A 257 27.84 -22.45 15.23
N GLY A 258 26.61 -22.30 14.72
CA GLY A 258 25.60 -23.36 14.72
C GLY A 258 25.00 -23.67 16.11
N LYS A 259 25.33 -22.87 17.14
CA LYS A 259 25.03 -23.18 18.55
C LYS A 259 24.17 -22.15 19.23
N VAL A 260 24.35 -20.87 18.90
CA VAL A 260 23.66 -19.77 19.56
C VAL A 260 22.67 -19.16 18.58
N PRO A 261 21.35 -19.40 18.73
CA PRO A 261 20.35 -18.85 17.83
C PRO A 261 20.18 -17.34 18.05
N LEU A 262 19.67 -16.66 17.01
CA LEU A 262 19.13 -15.30 17.09
C LEU A 262 18.21 -15.12 18.32
N LYS A 263 18.23 -13.92 18.93
CA LYS A 263 17.52 -13.57 20.17
C LYS A 263 17.96 -14.32 21.44
N SER A 264 19.08 -15.05 21.41
CA SER A 264 19.68 -15.56 22.66
C SER A 264 20.14 -14.42 23.56
N GLN A 265 20.00 -14.60 24.88
CA GLN A 265 20.50 -13.65 25.87
C GLN A 265 22.03 -13.58 25.85
N GLU A 266 22.60 -12.40 26.07
CA GLU A 266 24.05 -12.16 26.14
C GLU A 266 24.78 -13.16 27.05
N SER A 267 24.25 -13.42 28.24
CA SER A 267 24.80 -14.41 29.19
C SER A 267 24.87 -15.82 28.61
N THR A 268 23.84 -16.24 27.87
CA THR A 268 23.77 -17.55 27.22
C THR A 268 24.77 -17.66 26.08
N VAL A 269 24.96 -16.58 25.30
CA VAL A 269 25.97 -16.53 24.23
C VAL A 269 27.36 -16.76 24.80
N LEU A 270 27.71 -16.03 25.86
CA LEU A 270 29.04 -16.11 26.49
C LEU A 270 29.29 -17.44 27.19
N ALA A 271 28.25 -18.05 27.78
CA ALA A 271 28.34 -19.37 28.39
C ALA A 271 28.51 -20.49 27.35
N THR A 272 27.85 -20.37 26.19
CA THR A 272 27.90 -21.39 25.12
C THR A 272 29.20 -21.32 24.30
N LEU A 273 29.79 -20.13 24.18
CA LEU A 273 31.02 -19.87 23.41
C LEU A 273 32.11 -19.24 24.31
N PRO A 274 32.55 -19.93 25.37
CA PRO A 274 33.43 -19.35 26.38
C PRO A 274 34.80 -18.98 25.80
N GLY A 275 35.24 -17.75 26.10
CA GLY A 275 36.55 -17.23 25.70
C GLY A 275 36.72 -16.89 24.22
N GLN A 276 35.70 -17.11 23.38
CA GLN A 276 35.76 -16.83 21.93
C GLN A 276 35.55 -15.35 21.61
N PHE A 277 34.77 -14.64 22.42
CA PHE A 277 34.43 -13.24 22.20
C PHE A 277 35.03 -12.34 23.28
N LYS A 278 35.51 -11.16 22.87
CA LYS A 278 36.00 -10.10 23.74
C LYS A 278 35.19 -8.83 23.51
N LYS A 279 34.85 -8.11 24.58
CA LYS A 279 34.10 -6.85 24.47
C LYS A 279 34.99 -5.74 23.92
N GLN A 280 34.57 -5.06 22.86
CA GLN A 280 35.29 -3.96 22.21
C GLN A 280 34.28 -2.92 21.71
N ALA A 281 34.43 -1.66 22.15
CA ALA A 281 33.57 -0.54 21.72
C ALA A 281 32.05 -0.84 21.79
N GLY A 282 31.61 -1.58 22.81
CA GLY A 282 30.20 -1.95 23.00
C GLY A 282 29.78 -3.27 22.33
N TYR A 283 30.61 -3.86 21.46
CA TYR A 283 30.31 -5.11 20.75
C TYR A 283 31.08 -6.30 21.34
N TRP A 284 30.56 -7.50 21.15
CA TRP A 284 31.30 -8.74 21.41
C TRP A 284 31.99 -9.19 20.13
N VAL A 285 33.32 -9.26 20.16
CA VAL A 285 34.14 -9.47 18.97
C VAL A 285 34.96 -10.75 19.08
N GLN A 286 34.86 -11.59 18.06
CA GLN A 286 35.77 -12.69 17.79
C GLN A 286 36.64 -12.30 16.59
N GLN A 287 37.97 -12.45 16.73
CA GLN A 287 38.92 -12.19 15.66
C GLN A 287 39.71 -13.47 15.37
N GLN A 288 39.78 -13.85 14.10
CA GLN A 288 40.66 -14.92 13.64
C GLN A 288 41.32 -14.51 12.32
N SER A 289 42.66 -14.41 12.33
CA SER A 289 43.41 -13.85 11.20
C SER A 289 42.88 -12.44 10.84
N GLN A 290 42.63 -12.18 9.56
CA GLN A 290 42.09 -10.91 9.05
C GLN A 290 40.56 -10.79 9.21
N LEU A 291 39.87 -11.84 9.69
CA LEU A 291 38.42 -11.84 9.81
C LEU A 291 37.96 -11.50 11.23
N LYS A 292 36.94 -10.65 11.29
CA LYS A 292 36.31 -10.16 12.51
C LYS A 292 34.83 -10.48 12.49
N LEU A 293 34.32 -11.16 13.53
CA LEU A 293 32.89 -11.31 13.77
C LEU A 293 32.51 -10.48 15.00
N ALA A 294 31.72 -9.43 14.80
CA ALA A 294 31.15 -8.59 15.84
C ALA A 294 29.67 -8.93 16.03
N LEU A 295 29.24 -9.13 17.28
CA LEU A 295 27.85 -9.40 17.65
C LEU A 295 27.19 -8.14 18.21
N GLN A 296 25.96 -7.90 17.79
CA GLN A 296 25.12 -6.78 18.23
C GLN A 296 24.02 -7.26 19.17
N PHE A 297 23.91 -6.58 20.30
CA PHE A 297 22.90 -6.82 21.32
C PHE A 297 22.03 -5.58 21.50
N GLU A 298 20.73 -5.78 21.64
CA GLU A 298 19.78 -4.72 21.95
C GLU A 298 19.01 -5.04 23.23
N SER A 299 18.56 -3.98 23.89
CA SER A 299 17.80 -4.05 25.14
C SER A 299 16.32 -4.28 24.84
N PHE A 300 15.76 -5.39 25.33
CA PHE A 300 14.33 -5.68 25.26
C PHE A 300 13.71 -5.68 26.66
N LYS A 301 12.58 -4.99 26.81
CA LYS A 301 11.79 -5.05 28.04
C LYS A 301 10.95 -6.32 28.04
N ASN A 302 11.21 -7.21 28.98
CA ASN A 302 10.37 -8.35 29.26
C ASN A 302 9.21 -7.90 30.16
N ASN A 303 8.00 -7.82 29.59
CA ASN A 303 6.83 -7.33 30.34
C ASN A 303 6.36 -8.31 31.42
N ASN A 304 6.72 -9.60 31.32
CA ASN A 304 6.31 -10.61 32.29
C ASN A 304 7.16 -10.56 33.56
N SER A 305 8.48 -10.36 33.41
CA SER A 305 9.41 -10.24 34.55
C SER A 305 9.71 -8.80 34.95
N ASN A 306 9.23 -7.82 34.17
CA ASN A 306 9.58 -6.39 34.28
C ASN A 306 11.10 -6.14 34.31
N THR A 307 11.86 -6.97 33.60
CA THR A 307 13.32 -6.84 33.47
C THR A 307 13.71 -6.43 32.05
N THR A 308 14.87 -5.82 31.91
CA THR A 308 15.48 -5.55 30.60
C THR A 308 16.52 -6.64 30.33
N GLU A 309 16.41 -7.28 29.16
CA GLU A 309 17.31 -8.32 28.71
C GLU A 309 18.09 -7.86 27.47
N GLN A 310 19.39 -8.16 27.40
CA GLN A 310 20.20 -7.94 26.20
C GLN A 310 20.08 -9.16 25.30
N LEU A 311 19.44 -9.00 24.14
CA LEU A 311 19.24 -10.08 23.19
C LEU A 311 20.10 -9.88 21.95
N LEU A 312 20.67 -10.98 21.45
CA LEU A 312 21.40 -11.00 20.19
C LEU A 312 20.45 -10.63 19.03
N THR A 313 20.70 -9.50 18.38
CA THR A 313 19.83 -9.00 17.29
C THR A 313 20.52 -8.95 15.94
N GLY A 314 21.85 -8.90 15.94
CA GLY A 314 22.59 -8.74 14.70
C GLY A 314 24.05 -9.17 14.79
N PHE A 315 24.71 -9.13 13.64
CA PHE A 315 26.14 -9.38 13.53
C PHE A 315 26.75 -8.57 12.39
N THR A 316 28.07 -8.46 12.43
CA THR A 316 28.88 -8.04 11.29
C THR A 316 30.08 -8.99 11.17
N LEU A 317 30.22 -9.63 10.01
CA LEU A 317 31.41 -10.38 9.63
C LEU A 317 32.21 -9.55 8.63
N SER A 318 33.44 -9.16 8.97
CA SER A 318 34.24 -8.27 8.15
C SER A 318 35.67 -8.77 7.94
N GLY A 319 36.22 -8.53 6.75
CA GLY A 319 37.64 -8.69 6.43
C GLY A 319 38.41 -7.37 6.41
N ALA A 320 37.69 -6.26 6.59
CA ALA A 320 38.19 -4.91 6.77
C ALA A 320 37.36 -4.21 7.85
N ASP A 321 37.81 -3.06 8.35
CA ASP A 321 36.99 -2.28 9.28
C ASP A 321 35.70 -1.80 8.59
N LYS A 322 34.54 -2.04 9.23
CA LYS A 322 33.25 -1.55 8.75
C LYS A 322 33.25 -0.03 8.90
N THR A 323 33.15 0.68 7.79
CA THR A 323 32.97 2.14 7.75
C THR A 323 31.52 2.49 7.44
N ALA A 324 31.12 3.71 7.82
CA ALA A 324 29.81 4.22 7.44
C ALA A 324 29.70 4.29 5.91
N VAL A 325 28.68 3.64 5.36
CA VAL A 325 28.39 3.66 3.93
C VAL A 325 27.56 4.89 3.58
N THR A 326 27.81 5.48 2.42
CA THR A 326 27.07 6.63 1.90
C THR A 326 26.87 6.47 0.40
N THR A 327 25.79 7.04 -0.13
CA THR A 327 25.57 7.16 -1.57
C THR A 327 26.19 8.44 -2.12
N ALA A 328 26.40 8.47 -3.43
CA ALA A 328 26.88 9.66 -4.11
C ALA A 328 25.86 10.79 -4.03
N THR A 329 26.35 11.97 -3.65
CA THR A 329 25.59 13.21 -3.75
C THR A 329 25.31 13.50 -5.22
N TYR A 330 24.09 13.94 -5.52
CA TYR A 330 23.67 14.29 -6.87
C TYR A 330 22.83 15.58 -6.84
N SER A 331 22.72 16.24 -8.00
CA SER A 331 21.73 17.31 -8.21
C SER A 331 20.42 16.69 -8.68
N SER A 332 19.28 17.15 -8.17
CA SER A 332 17.97 16.70 -8.63
C SER A 332 17.58 17.25 -10.01
N GLU A 333 18.31 18.24 -10.53
CA GLU A 333 18.02 18.91 -11.81
C GLU A 333 17.93 17.96 -13.01
N PRO A 334 18.84 16.99 -13.22
CA PRO A 334 18.70 16.01 -14.30
C PRO A 334 17.42 15.19 -14.20
N ILE A 335 16.98 14.85 -12.98
CA ILE A 335 15.72 14.14 -12.77
C ILE A 335 14.53 15.05 -13.10
N GLN A 336 14.57 16.32 -12.70
CA GLN A 336 13.53 17.30 -13.04
C GLN A 336 13.39 17.48 -14.56
N ASN A 337 14.50 17.72 -15.24
CA ASN A 337 14.53 17.86 -16.71
C ASN A 337 14.00 16.60 -17.40
N TRP A 338 14.36 15.41 -16.91
CA TRP A 338 13.85 14.15 -17.44
C TRP A 338 12.33 14.00 -17.23
N LEU A 339 11.83 14.36 -16.04
CA LEU A 339 10.39 14.34 -15.74
C LEU A 339 9.59 15.35 -16.58
N GLU A 340 10.18 16.52 -16.86
CA GLU A 340 9.56 17.53 -17.72
C GLU A 340 9.45 17.04 -19.16
N GLN A 341 10.51 16.44 -19.71
CA GLN A 341 10.50 15.84 -21.05
C GLN A 341 9.49 14.68 -21.16
N LEU A 342 9.29 13.94 -20.08
CA LEU A 342 8.31 12.84 -20.02
C LEU A 342 6.88 13.30 -20.31
N LYS A 343 6.55 14.58 -20.04
CA LYS A 343 5.21 15.13 -20.26
C LYS A 343 4.83 15.17 -21.74
N ASP A 344 5.82 15.42 -22.59
CA ASP A 344 5.64 15.72 -24.01
C ASP A 344 6.12 14.57 -24.92
N SER A 345 6.66 13.48 -24.34
CA SER A 345 7.23 12.36 -25.09
C SER A 345 6.21 11.24 -25.34
N PRO A 346 6.03 10.78 -26.60
CA PRO A 346 5.25 9.60 -26.92
C PRO A 346 5.98 8.27 -26.58
N ASP A 347 7.28 8.32 -26.29
CA ASP A 347 8.08 7.19 -25.80
C ASP A 347 8.83 7.59 -24.51
N PRO A 348 8.19 7.43 -23.34
CA PRO A 348 8.75 7.89 -22.06
C PRO A 348 9.99 7.11 -21.59
N GLY A 349 10.41 6.05 -22.31
CA GLY A 349 11.50 5.16 -21.90
C GLY A 349 12.85 5.35 -22.59
N SER A 350 12.95 6.18 -23.64
CA SER A 350 14.11 6.12 -24.56
C SER A 350 15.42 6.71 -24.01
N ASP A 351 15.40 7.55 -22.97
CA ASP A 351 16.60 8.27 -22.49
C ASP A 351 17.09 7.90 -21.07
N LEU A 352 16.76 6.70 -20.59
CA LEU A 352 17.24 6.22 -19.29
C LEU A 352 18.78 6.23 -19.18
N LYS A 353 19.49 6.02 -20.29
CA LYS A 353 20.96 6.00 -20.32
C LYS A 353 21.56 7.38 -20.01
N SER A 354 20.93 8.46 -20.47
CA SER A 354 21.35 9.82 -20.14
C SER A 354 21.08 10.16 -18.68
N LEU A 355 19.98 9.66 -18.12
CA LEU A 355 19.71 9.84 -16.69
C LEU A 355 20.74 9.06 -15.83
N GLN A 356 21.03 7.81 -16.21
CA GLN A 356 21.99 6.94 -15.53
C GLN A 356 23.43 7.49 -15.48
N SER A 357 23.82 8.35 -16.42
CA SER A 357 25.16 8.95 -16.42
C SER A 357 25.27 10.18 -15.50
N GLN A 358 24.13 10.75 -15.08
CA GLN A 358 24.06 12.00 -14.33
C GLN A 358 23.64 11.81 -12.87
N VAL A 359 22.90 10.73 -12.57
CA VAL A 359 22.46 10.41 -11.22
C VAL A 359 22.77 8.97 -10.83
N PRO A 360 23.02 8.70 -9.54
CA PRO A 360 23.17 7.34 -9.05
C PRO A 360 21.92 6.52 -9.36
N VAL A 361 22.13 5.32 -9.90
CA VAL A 361 21.04 4.36 -10.15
C VAL A 361 21.25 3.08 -9.36
N HIS A 362 20.20 2.68 -8.67
CA HIS A 362 20.13 1.49 -7.83
C HIS A 362 19.12 0.52 -8.42
N GLN A 363 19.20 -0.75 -8.03
CA GLN A 363 18.32 -1.80 -8.55
C GLN A 363 17.63 -2.51 -7.39
N LEU A 364 16.32 -2.67 -7.49
CA LEU A 364 15.49 -3.47 -6.58
C LEU A 364 14.83 -4.58 -7.39
N HIS A 365 15.23 -5.83 -7.15
CA HIS A 365 14.66 -7.01 -7.77
C HIS A 365 13.47 -7.50 -6.93
N ARG A 366 12.25 -7.32 -7.45
CA ARG A 366 11.00 -7.69 -6.76
C ARG A 366 10.33 -8.86 -7.47
N GLY A 367 10.82 -10.08 -7.23
CA GLY A 367 10.20 -11.35 -7.66
C GLY A 367 9.27 -11.26 -8.88
N ILE A 368 7.96 -11.40 -8.63
CA ILE A 368 6.88 -11.39 -9.64
C ILE A 368 6.54 -10.00 -10.21
N ASP A 369 6.88 -8.93 -9.48
CA ASP A 369 6.68 -7.54 -9.91
C ASP A 369 7.84 -7.05 -10.80
N GLY A 370 8.87 -7.87 -11.06
CA GLY A 370 10.02 -7.50 -11.87
C GLY A 370 11.01 -6.55 -11.17
N SER A 371 11.92 -5.98 -11.96
CA SER A 371 12.98 -5.12 -11.43
C SER A 371 12.60 -3.65 -11.48
N TRP A 372 12.87 -2.95 -10.39
CA TRP A 372 12.77 -1.50 -10.27
C TRP A 372 14.16 -0.89 -10.32
N LEU A 373 14.30 0.19 -11.08
CA LEU A 373 15.44 1.08 -11.04
C LEU A 373 15.10 2.27 -10.16
N VAL A 374 15.99 2.64 -9.26
CA VAL A 374 15.84 3.83 -8.44
C VAL A 374 16.90 4.83 -8.87
N ALA A 375 16.46 5.99 -9.38
CA ALA A 375 17.33 7.07 -9.78
C ALA A 375 17.34 8.15 -8.68
N GLY A 376 18.52 8.41 -8.11
CA GLY A 376 18.65 9.26 -6.93
C GLY A 376 17.92 8.67 -5.72
N ASN A 377 17.19 9.50 -4.98
CA ASN A 377 16.57 9.13 -3.71
C ASN A 377 15.06 8.91 -3.79
N TYR A 378 14.37 9.56 -4.73
CA TYR A 378 12.90 9.68 -4.73
C TYR A 378 12.22 9.06 -5.94
N LEU A 379 12.95 8.83 -7.04
CA LEU A 379 12.39 8.32 -8.30
C LEU A 379 12.63 6.82 -8.45
N SER A 380 11.55 6.05 -8.57
CA SER A 380 11.60 4.63 -8.93
C SER A 380 10.92 4.39 -10.28
N LEU A 381 11.53 3.58 -11.13
CA LEU A 381 11.12 3.30 -12.49
C LEU A 381 11.00 1.78 -12.69
N GLN A 382 9.91 1.34 -13.30
CA GLN A 382 9.71 -0.04 -13.70
C GLN A 382 9.58 -0.11 -15.21
N TYR A 383 10.34 -1.01 -15.83
CA TYR A 383 10.31 -1.24 -17.26
C TYR A 383 9.67 -2.59 -17.57
N SER A 384 8.86 -2.62 -18.63
CA SER A 384 8.28 -3.82 -19.23
C SER A 384 8.63 -3.82 -20.71
N HIS A 385 9.24 -4.90 -21.21
CA HIS A 385 9.65 -5.02 -22.63
C HIS A 385 10.44 -3.79 -23.15
N ASN A 386 11.40 -3.30 -22.35
CA ASN A 386 12.20 -2.09 -22.62
C ASN A 386 11.41 -0.77 -22.75
N ARG A 387 10.14 -0.74 -22.32
CA ARG A 387 9.34 0.48 -22.20
C ARG A 387 9.08 0.81 -20.75
N LEU A 388 9.01 2.09 -20.42
CA LEU A 388 8.64 2.52 -19.08
C LEU A 388 7.18 2.14 -18.84
N ALA A 389 6.93 1.32 -17.82
CA ALA A 389 5.59 0.84 -17.46
C ALA A 389 5.06 1.54 -16.21
N LYS A 390 5.93 1.82 -15.23
CA LYS A 390 5.55 2.56 -14.02
C LYS A 390 6.63 3.52 -13.59
N LEU A 391 6.18 4.64 -13.05
CA LEU A 391 6.99 5.64 -12.40
C LEU A 391 6.44 5.89 -11.00
N ARG A 392 7.33 6.02 -10.01
CA ARG A 392 6.96 6.41 -8.65
C ARG A 392 7.88 7.53 -8.17
N LEU A 393 7.27 8.59 -7.64
CA LEU A 393 7.91 9.58 -6.79
C LEU A 393 7.39 9.37 -5.38
N GLY A 394 8.23 8.98 -4.43
CA GLY A 394 7.79 8.71 -3.06
C GLY A 394 8.84 9.12 -2.06
N GLN A 395 8.70 8.72 -0.80
CA GLN A 395 9.68 9.03 0.24
C GLN A 395 11.10 8.57 -0.13
N SER A 396 12.08 9.23 0.49
CA SER A 396 13.50 8.94 0.24
C SER A 396 13.84 7.48 0.47
N MET A 397 14.62 6.91 -0.44
CA MET A 397 15.18 5.57 -0.32
C MET A 397 16.22 5.45 0.79
N PHE A 398 16.83 6.56 1.18
CA PHE A 398 17.89 6.61 2.17
C PHE A 398 17.47 7.40 3.41
N GLY A 399 18.20 7.25 4.51
CA GLY A 399 17.88 7.91 5.77
C GLY A 399 17.78 9.44 5.70
N GLN A 400 18.35 10.08 4.66
CA GLN A 400 18.20 11.52 4.44
C GLN A 400 16.87 11.83 3.76
N HIS A 401 15.99 12.54 4.48
CA HIS A 401 14.69 12.99 3.97
C HIS A 401 14.72 14.49 3.67
N ASN A 402 14.41 14.85 2.42
CA ASN A 402 14.28 16.20 1.92
C ASN A 402 12.95 16.32 1.17
N THR A 403 11.89 16.64 1.90
CA THR A 403 10.53 16.76 1.35
C THR A 403 10.46 17.80 0.24
N LYS A 404 11.32 18.83 0.26
CA LYS A 404 11.38 19.86 -0.78
C LYS A 404 11.80 19.28 -2.13
N GLU A 405 12.77 18.38 -2.14
CA GLU A 405 13.22 17.73 -3.37
C GLU A 405 12.10 16.88 -3.97
N LEU A 406 11.43 16.05 -3.16
CA LEU A 406 10.27 15.27 -3.60
C LEU A 406 9.20 16.18 -4.24
N HIS A 407 8.84 17.28 -3.58
CA HIS A 407 7.85 18.22 -4.11
C HIS A 407 8.30 18.85 -5.44
N GLN A 408 9.58 19.21 -5.57
CA GLN A 408 10.12 19.73 -6.83
C GLN A 408 10.01 18.69 -7.95
N LEU A 409 10.29 17.41 -7.67
CA LEU A 409 10.12 16.35 -8.65
C LEU A 409 8.64 16.14 -9.03
N ILE A 410 7.72 16.23 -8.08
CA ILE A 410 6.28 16.09 -8.36
C ILE A 410 5.77 17.25 -9.25
N VAL A 411 6.22 18.47 -8.98
CA VAL A 411 5.93 19.64 -9.82
C VAL A 411 6.58 19.48 -11.20
N ALA A 412 7.82 19.01 -11.26
CA ALA A 412 8.52 18.70 -12.52
C ALA A 412 7.81 17.60 -13.31
N ALA A 413 7.14 16.65 -12.66
CA ALA A 413 6.25 15.66 -13.29
C ALA A 413 4.89 16.24 -13.72
N GLY A 414 4.57 17.48 -13.32
CA GLY A 414 3.39 18.23 -13.76
C GLY A 414 2.18 18.14 -12.86
N TYR A 415 2.34 17.64 -11.63
CA TYR A 415 1.23 17.39 -10.71
C TYR A 415 1.18 18.41 -9.57
N PRO A 416 -0.04 18.76 -9.09
CA PRO A 416 -0.20 19.61 -7.91
C PRO A 416 0.33 18.95 -6.64
N LEU A 417 0.68 19.78 -5.65
CA LEU A 417 1.21 19.31 -4.37
C LEU A 417 0.12 19.13 -3.31
N THR A 418 -0.93 19.94 -3.37
CA THR A 418 -2.02 19.87 -2.39
C THR A 418 -3.23 19.13 -2.93
N LYS A 419 -3.97 18.51 -2.02
CA LYS A 419 -5.18 17.77 -2.37
C LYS A 419 -6.23 18.67 -3.02
N ALA A 420 -6.44 19.88 -2.50
CA ALA A 420 -7.34 20.87 -3.08
C ALA A 420 -6.98 21.23 -4.53
N GLU A 421 -5.71 21.55 -4.80
CA GLU A 421 -5.26 21.86 -6.16
C GLU A 421 -5.38 20.64 -7.09
N PHE A 422 -5.15 19.43 -6.57
CA PHE A 422 -5.30 18.19 -7.32
C PHE A 422 -6.75 17.98 -7.78
N MET A 423 -7.71 18.13 -6.87
CA MET A 423 -9.14 17.99 -7.16
C MET A 423 -9.67 19.13 -8.03
N ALA A 424 -9.16 20.35 -7.87
CA ALA A 424 -9.52 21.48 -8.73
C ALA A 424 -9.03 21.27 -10.18
N ARG A 425 -7.84 20.70 -10.36
CA ARG A 425 -7.27 20.44 -11.69
C ARG A 425 -7.87 19.19 -12.35
N TYR A 426 -8.23 18.20 -11.56
CA TYR A 426 -8.77 16.91 -12.02
C TYR A 426 -10.11 16.60 -11.33
N PRO A 427 -11.21 17.27 -11.73
CA PRO A 427 -12.51 17.14 -11.07
C PRO A 427 -13.09 15.72 -11.15
N ASP A 428 -12.68 14.93 -12.14
CA ASP A 428 -13.13 13.55 -12.34
C ASP A 428 -12.35 12.52 -11.50
N ALA A 429 -11.30 12.95 -10.79
CA ALA A 429 -10.49 12.06 -9.95
C ALA A 429 -11.31 11.46 -8.79
N PHE A 430 -10.90 10.28 -8.33
CA PHE A 430 -11.53 9.58 -7.22
C PHE A 430 -10.75 9.85 -5.92
N ASP A 431 -11.39 10.53 -4.98
CA ASP A 431 -10.85 10.79 -3.65
C ASP A 431 -11.34 9.75 -2.63
N SER A 432 -10.38 9.06 -2.00
CA SER A 432 -10.61 8.03 -0.98
C SER A 432 -10.06 8.43 0.39
N GLY A 433 -9.96 9.73 0.65
CA GLY A 433 -9.41 10.30 1.89
C GLY A 433 -7.92 10.57 1.74
N TYR A 434 -7.08 9.55 1.91
CA TYR A 434 -5.62 9.71 1.83
C TYR A 434 -5.08 9.57 0.41
N GLU A 435 -5.90 9.10 -0.54
CA GLU A 435 -5.47 8.86 -1.91
C GLU A 435 -6.43 9.47 -2.92
N ILE A 436 -5.87 10.10 -3.95
CA ILE A 436 -6.57 10.50 -5.16
C ILE A 436 -6.13 9.58 -6.30
N GLN A 437 -7.10 8.98 -6.98
CA GLN A 437 -6.87 8.14 -8.16
C GLN A 437 -7.43 8.82 -9.41
N LEU A 438 -6.64 8.84 -10.48
CA LEU A 438 -7.01 9.45 -11.76
C LEU A 438 -6.78 8.44 -12.88
N TYR A 439 -7.79 8.25 -13.71
CA TYR A 439 -7.75 7.39 -14.89
C TYR A 439 -7.77 8.25 -16.15
N GLN A 440 -6.72 8.16 -16.96
CA GLN A 440 -6.58 8.84 -18.26
C GLN A 440 -6.45 7.78 -19.37
N GLU A 441 -6.54 8.21 -20.63
CA GLU A 441 -6.54 7.27 -21.78
C GLU A 441 -5.26 6.41 -21.82
N ASP A 442 -4.11 6.99 -21.53
CA ASP A 442 -2.77 6.40 -21.67
C ASP A 442 -2.10 6.08 -20.32
N LYS A 443 -2.71 6.47 -19.20
CA LYS A 443 -2.12 6.26 -17.87
C LYS A 443 -3.14 6.25 -16.73
N THR A 444 -2.75 5.58 -15.66
CA THR A 444 -3.41 5.65 -14.36
C THR A 444 -2.48 6.31 -13.36
N LEU A 445 -3.03 7.14 -12.49
CA LEU A 445 -2.29 7.86 -11.47
C LEU A 445 -2.90 7.62 -10.10
N VAL A 446 -2.02 7.47 -9.10
CA VAL A 446 -2.36 7.43 -7.68
C VAL A 446 -1.49 8.44 -6.94
N ALA A 447 -2.13 9.41 -6.29
CA ALA A 447 -1.48 10.40 -5.43
C ALA A 447 -1.87 10.13 -3.97
N VAL A 448 -0.90 9.91 -3.10
CA VAL A 448 -1.07 9.66 -1.65
C VAL A 448 -0.70 10.92 -0.88
N PHE A 449 -1.54 11.31 0.07
CA PHE A 449 -1.40 12.53 0.87
C PHE A 449 -1.19 12.22 2.35
N ASN A 450 -0.55 13.15 3.06
CA ASN A 450 -0.23 13.01 4.48
C ASN A 450 -1.45 13.03 5.43
N SER A 451 -2.62 13.42 4.93
CA SER A 451 -3.88 13.50 5.68
C SER A 451 -5.09 13.55 4.73
N GLU A 452 -6.30 13.47 5.28
CA GLU A 452 -7.55 13.59 4.49
C GLU A 452 -7.93 15.05 4.16
N ALA A 453 -7.27 16.03 4.79
CA ALA A 453 -7.60 17.44 4.69
C ALA A 453 -7.40 17.98 3.27
N GLU A 454 -8.15 19.01 2.89
CA GLU A 454 -7.97 19.69 1.59
C GLU A 454 -6.57 20.32 1.44
N THR A 455 -5.98 20.74 2.56
CA THR A 455 -4.61 21.27 2.63
C THR A 455 -3.55 20.18 2.73
N ALA A 456 -3.92 18.89 2.65
CA ALA A 456 -2.98 17.79 2.73
C ALA A 456 -1.98 17.87 1.58
N VAL A 457 -0.74 17.52 1.89
CA VAL A 457 0.38 17.56 0.93
C VAL A 457 0.71 16.16 0.49
N ILE A 458 1.00 16.01 -0.80
CA ILE A 458 1.35 14.74 -1.42
C ILE A 458 2.65 14.17 -0.85
N GLU A 459 2.66 12.88 -0.54
CA GLU A 459 3.81 12.12 -0.04
C GLU A 459 4.27 11.05 -1.03
N GLU A 460 3.39 10.61 -1.92
CA GLU A 460 3.72 9.66 -2.98
C GLU A 460 2.85 9.91 -4.21
N LEU A 461 3.46 9.73 -5.38
CA LEU A 461 2.83 9.77 -6.69
C LEU A 461 3.27 8.52 -7.46
N VAL A 462 2.30 7.73 -7.92
CA VAL A 462 2.54 6.57 -8.78
C VAL A 462 1.82 6.79 -10.10
N LEU A 463 2.56 6.69 -11.19
CA LEU A 463 2.02 6.64 -12.55
C LEU A 463 2.21 5.23 -13.11
N THR A 464 1.15 4.67 -13.66
CA THR A 464 1.17 3.46 -14.48
C THR A 464 0.83 3.85 -15.91
N LEU A 465 1.72 3.54 -16.84
CA LEU A 465 1.60 3.86 -18.26
C LEU A 465 1.06 2.63 -18.98
N ASN A 466 0.08 2.83 -19.88
CA ASN A 466 -0.66 1.75 -20.56
C ASN A 466 -0.05 1.39 -21.93
#